data_AF-A0A964ZCX1-F1
#
_entry.id   AF-A0A964ZCX1-F1
#
_cell.length_a   1.000
_cell.length_b   1.000
_cell.length_c   1.000
_cell.angle_alpha   90.00
_cell.angle_beta   90.00
_cell.angle_gamma   90.00
#
_symmetry.space_group_name_H-M   'P 1'
#
loop_
_entity.id
_entity.type
_entity.pdbx_description
1 polymer ?
#
loop_
_entity_poly.entity_id
_entity_poly.type
_entity_poly.pdbx_seq_one_letter_code
_entity_poly.pdbx_strand_id
1 'polypeptide(L)'
;MNRYSRRQVLRFGGVGFAGVVLAACGKQANVPESENVVSVGDTPSKVTLPNVEVDDIVLLRTAASLEYNAIDTYDAAIGLGVFNGAFMPAGEIAKRLRDDHKGHADAINGLITKLGGEPFTCGNPRINEVYISPALALITDEANENPPLDVVVLAHALENLAAQTYQGVVTMLSDKSL
;
A
#
# COMPACT_ATOMS: atom_id res chain seq x y z
N MET A 1 18.38 45.49 -5.21
CA MET A 1 19.47 44.49 -5.22
C MET A 1 19.12 43.40 -4.22
N ASN A 2 18.57 42.27 -4.69
CA ASN A 2 18.13 41.18 -3.82
C ASN A 2 19.32 40.25 -3.53
N ARG A 3 19.85 40.27 -2.30
CA ARG A 3 21.19 39.75 -1.96
C ARG A 3 21.25 38.31 -1.44
N TYR A 4 20.18 37.52 -1.57
CA TYR A 4 20.18 36.13 -1.11
C TYR A 4 19.59 35.19 -2.15
N SER A 5 20.40 34.21 -2.57
CA SER A 5 19.98 33.13 -3.46
C SER A 5 19.18 32.08 -2.68
N ARG A 6 18.19 31.45 -3.32
CA ARG A 6 17.42 30.29 -2.78
C ARG A 6 18.35 29.20 -2.22
N ARG A 7 19.56 29.06 -2.79
CA ARG A 7 20.59 28.11 -2.35
C ARG A 7 21.28 28.49 -1.03
N GLN A 8 21.27 29.77 -0.64
CA GLN A 8 21.76 30.22 0.67
C GLN A 8 20.71 30.06 1.77
N VAL A 9 19.42 30.24 1.47
CA VAL A 9 18.33 30.03 2.44
C VAL A 9 18.24 28.57 2.87
N LEU A 10 18.49 27.62 1.96
CA LEU A 10 18.53 26.18 2.26
C LEU A 10 19.82 25.75 2.99
N ARG A 11 20.93 26.48 2.83
CA ARG A 11 22.19 26.22 3.56
C ARG A 11 22.22 26.79 4.97
N PHE A 12 21.37 27.79 5.26
CA PHE A 12 21.26 28.43 6.57
C PHE A 12 20.05 27.96 7.41
N GLY A 13 19.41 26.83 7.06
CA GLY A 13 18.52 26.12 7.98
C GLY A 13 17.30 26.94 8.41
N GLY A 14 16.39 27.17 7.47
CA GLY A 14 15.05 27.67 7.80
C GLY A 14 14.31 26.64 8.67
N VAL A 15 13.95 27.06 9.89
CA VAL A 15 13.13 26.37 10.90
C VAL A 15 13.82 25.23 11.64
N GLY A 16 14.60 25.56 12.68
CA GLY A 16 15.25 24.55 13.52
C GLY A 16 15.45 24.88 15.00
N PHE A 17 14.94 25.99 15.53
CA PHE A 17 15.25 26.37 16.93
C PHE A 17 14.07 26.37 17.91
N ALA A 18 12.82 26.20 17.46
CA ALA A 18 11.68 26.05 18.38
C ALA A 18 11.30 24.59 18.69
N GLY A 19 11.58 23.65 17.77
CA GLY A 19 11.30 22.22 17.98
C GLY A 19 12.38 21.45 18.73
N VAL A 20 13.64 21.91 18.68
CA VAL A 20 14.78 21.23 19.33
C VAL A 20 14.76 21.41 20.86
N VAL A 21 14.09 22.45 21.36
CA VAL A 21 14.01 22.71 22.81
C VAL A 21 12.99 21.78 23.50
N LEU A 22 11.97 21.27 22.80
CA LEU A 22 10.96 20.40 23.40
C LEU A 22 11.40 18.93 23.51
N ALA A 23 12.28 18.45 22.62
CA ALA A 23 12.77 17.08 22.68
C ALA A 23 13.85 16.87 23.77
N ALA A 24 14.60 17.91 24.14
CA ALA A 24 15.64 17.82 25.15
C ALA A 24 15.10 17.75 26.60
N CYS A 25 13.83 18.11 26.84
CA CYS A 25 13.25 18.14 28.18
C CYS A 25 12.50 16.86 28.60
N GLY A 26 12.27 15.90 27.70
CA GLY A 26 11.48 14.69 28.00
C GLY A 26 12.05 13.88 29.18
N LYS A 27 13.38 13.69 29.21
CA LYS A 27 14.09 13.00 30.31
C LYS A 27 14.04 13.75 31.64
N GLN A 28 13.96 15.08 31.60
CA GLN A 28 13.90 15.93 32.79
C GLN A 28 12.48 16.08 33.33
N ALA A 29 11.46 15.85 32.49
CA ALA A 29 10.04 15.96 32.82
C ALA A 29 9.37 14.63 33.19
N ASN A 30 10.14 13.53 33.29
CA ASN A 30 9.65 12.19 33.64
C ASN A 30 8.50 11.69 32.74
N VAL A 31 8.53 12.09 31.46
CA VAL A 31 7.55 11.64 30.46
C VAL A 31 7.92 10.22 30.04
N PRO A 32 6.97 9.26 30.01
CA PRO A 32 7.24 7.90 29.54
C PRO A 32 7.78 7.94 28.10
N GLU A 33 8.95 7.34 27.87
CA GLU A 33 9.51 7.20 26.52
C GLU A 33 8.57 6.34 25.66
N SER A 34 8.20 6.85 24.49
CA SER A 34 7.43 6.08 23.49
C SER A 34 8.40 5.35 22.59
N GLU A 35 8.22 4.04 22.41
CA GLU A 35 9.03 3.24 21.47
C GLU A 35 8.92 3.73 20.01
N ASN A 36 7.87 4.50 19.70
CA ASN A 36 7.56 5.00 18.37
C ASN A 36 8.04 6.45 18.11
N VAL A 37 8.50 7.16 19.15
CA VAL A 37 8.95 8.56 19.03
C VAL A 37 10.27 8.72 19.76
N VAL A 38 11.36 8.66 19.01
CA VAL A 38 12.73 8.84 19.52
C VAL A 38 13.23 10.26 19.32
N SER A 39 14.16 10.67 20.18
CA SER A 39 14.84 11.97 20.09
C SER A 39 15.59 12.13 18.77
N VAL A 40 15.65 13.36 18.27
CA VAL A 40 16.44 13.69 17.07
C VAL A 40 17.91 13.33 17.31
N GLY A 41 18.42 12.35 16.57
CA GLY A 41 19.80 11.85 16.67
C GLY A 41 19.91 10.44 17.28
N ASP A 42 18.86 9.95 17.93
CA ASP A 42 18.76 8.55 18.33
C ASP A 42 18.06 7.77 17.20
N THR A 43 18.73 6.76 16.65
CA THR A 43 18.06 5.80 15.76
C THR A 43 17.22 4.88 16.63
N PRO A 44 15.91 4.69 16.34
CA PRO A 44 15.13 3.66 17.03
C PRO A 44 15.86 2.33 16.92
N SER A 45 15.83 1.52 17.98
CA SER A 45 16.37 0.16 17.89
C SER A 45 15.58 -0.56 16.79
N LYS A 46 16.24 -0.87 15.67
CA LYS A 46 15.59 -1.64 14.62
C LYS A 46 15.27 -2.99 15.21
N VAL A 47 13.99 -3.34 15.30
CA VAL A 47 13.60 -4.74 15.50
C VAL A 47 14.13 -5.48 14.28
N THR A 48 15.20 -6.26 14.47
CA THR A 48 15.74 -7.10 13.42
C THR A 48 14.71 -8.17 13.14
N LEU A 49 14.05 -8.09 11.98
CA LEU A 49 13.18 -9.16 11.52
C LEU A 49 14.03 -10.43 11.32
N PRO A 50 13.46 -11.63 11.57
CA PRO A 50 14.15 -12.87 11.26
C PRO A 50 14.62 -12.85 9.80
N ASN A 51 15.84 -13.35 9.56
CA ASN A 51 16.29 -13.57 8.19
C ASN A 51 15.54 -14.77 7.64
N VAL A 52 14.46 -14.52 6.91
CA VAL A 52 13.66 -15.55 6.25
C VAL A 52 14.14 -15.65 4.81
N GLU A 53 14.39 -16.87 4.33
CA GLU A 53 14.68 -17.07 2.92
C GLU A 53 13.45 -16.71 2.07
N VAL A 54 13.67 -15.91 1.03
CA VAL A 54 12.64 -15.55 0.07
C VAL A 54 12.73 -16.55 -1.07
N ASP A 55 11.91 -17.59 -0.99
CA ASP A 55 11.77 -18.60 -2.04
C ASP A 55 10.57 -18.30 -2.96
N ASP A 56 10.38 -19.12 -3.99
CA ASP A 56 9.29 -18.97 -4.96
C ASP A 56 7.92 -19.05 -4.29
N ILE A 57 7.78 -19.83 -3.21
CA ILE A 57 6.53 -19.94 -2.45
C ILE A 57 6.23 -18.61 -1.75
N VAL A 58 7.20 -17.98 -1.11
CA VAL A 58 7.06 -16.66 -0.46
C VAL A 58 6.69 -15.60 -1.49
N LEU A 59 7.34 -15.59 -2.66
CA LEU A 59 7.05 -14.65 -3.74
C LEU A 59 5.64 -14.82 -4.29
N LEU A 60 5.22 -16.06 -4.58
CA LEU A 60 3.87 -16.35 -5.07
C LEU A 60 2.81 -16.05 -4.02
N ARG A 61 3.04 -16.38 -2.73
CA ARG A 61 2.12 -16.02 -1.64
C ARG A 61 2.00 -14.50 -1.48
N THR A 62 3.08 -13.77 -1.73
CA THR A 62 3.05 -12.30 -1.76
C THR A 62 2.19 -11.80 -2.93
N ALA A 63 2.36 -12.35 -4.14
CA ALA A 63 1.51 -12.02 -5.28
C ALA A 63 0.03 -12.33 -5.01
N ALA A 64 -0.28 -13.52 -4.49
CA ALA A 64 -1.63 -13.91 -4.09
C ALA A 64 -2.23 -12.92 -3.08
N SER A 65 -1.46 -12.47 -2.08
CA SER A 65 -1.95 -11.48 -1.11
C SER A 65 -2.42 -10.18 -1.76
N LEU A 66 -1.77 -9.74 -2.84
CA LEU A 66 -2.13 -8.52 -3.55
C LEU A 66 -3.32 -8.74 -4.49
N GLU A 67 -3.50 -9.93 -5.04
CA GLU A 67 -4.74 -10.30 -5.74
C GLU A 67 -5.95 -10.23 -4.80
N TYR A 68 -5.83 -10.72 -3.55
CA TYR A 68 -6.91 -10.59 -2.57
C TYR A 68 -7.18 -9.15 -2.15
N ASN A 69 -6.15 -8.28 -2.06
CA ASN A 69 -6.39 -6.84 -1.89
C ASN A 69 -7.21 -6.25 -3.06
N ALA A 70 -6.91 -6.63 -4.29
CA ALA A 70 -7.64 -6.16 -5.46
C ALA A 70 -9.09 -6.66 -5.46
N ILE A 71 -9.31 -7.95 -5.18
CA ILE A 71 -10.65 -8.57 -5.05
C ILE A 71 -11.48 -7.82 -4.00
N ASP A 72 -10.93 -7.67 -2.79
CA ASP A 72 -11.62 -7.02 -1.67
C ASP A 72 -11.95 -5.55 -2.01
N THR A 73 -11.04 -4.85 -2.69
CA THR A 73 -11.26 -3.45 -3.07
C THR A 73 -12.33 -3.32 -4.15
N TYR A 74 -12.33 -4.19 -5.16
CA TYR A 74 -13.38 -4.18 -6.17
C TYR A 74 -14.74 -4.54 -5.58
N ASP A 75 -14.82 -5.54 -4.70
CA ASP A 75 -16.08 -5.88 -4.03
C ASP A 75 -16.58 -4.70 -3.16
N ALA A 76 -15.70 -4.02 -2.43
CA ALA A 76 -16.04 -2.81 -1.69
C ALA A 76 -16.55 -1.69 -2.62
N ALA A 77 -15.83 -1.39 -3.70
CA ALA A 77 -16.17 -0.34 -4.65
C ALA A 77 -17.48 -0.60 -5.41
N ILE A 78 -17.72 -1.84 -5.85
CA ILE A 78 -18.99 -2.26 -6.45
C ILE A 78 -20.13 -2.12 -5.44
N GLY A 79 -19.87 -2.47 -4.17
CA GLY A 79 -20.83 -2.36 -3.07
C GLY A 79 -21.27 -0.92 -2.75
N LEU A 80 -20.52 0.10 -3.17
CA LEU A 80 -20.89 1.51 -2.98
C LEU A 80 -22.13 1.92 -3.79
N GLY A 81 -22.48 1.19 -4.85
CA GLY A 81 -23.65 1.51 -5.69
C GLY A 81 -23.50 2.79 -6.54
N VAL A 82 -22.28 3.32 -6.68
CA VAL A 82 -22.00 4.58 -7.38
C VAL A 82 -22.01 4.44 -8.91
N PHE A 83 -21.92 3.21 -9.44
CA PHE A 83 -21.92 2.93 -10.87
C PHE A 83 -23.33 2.99 -11.48
N ASN A 84 -23.86 4.20 -11.61
CA ASN A 84 -25.16 4.48 -12.20
C ASN A 84 -25.05 5.45 -13.39
N GLY A 85 -26.14 5.59 -14.17
CA GLY A 85 -26.19 6.48 -15.33
C GLY A 85 -25.04 6.22 -16.32
N ALA A 86 -24.24 7.26 -16.60
CA ALA A 86 -23.09 7.18 -17.49
C ALA A 86 -21.98 6.23 -17.00
N PHE A 87 -21.95 5.89 -15.71
CA PHE A 87 -20.94 5.02 -15.11
C PHE A 87 -21.34 3.55 -15.02
N MET A 88 -22.55 3.16 -15.47
CA MET A 88 -22.94 1.74 -15.49
C MET A 88 -21.93 0.84 -16.23
N PRO A 89 -21.37 1.22 -17.40
CA PRO A 89 -20.36 0.40 -18.06
C PRO A 89 -19.09 0.21 -17.23
N ALA A 90 -18.68 1.21 -16.45
CA ALA A 90 -17.53 1.09 -15.55
C ALA A 90 -17.79 0.07 -14.44
N GLY A 91 -19.03 -0.02 -13.94
CA GLY A 91 -19.43 -1.05 -12.97
C GLY A 91 -19.35 -2.47 -13.54
N GLU A 92 -19.72 -2.68 -14.82
CA GLU A 92 -19.56 -3.98 -15.47
C GLU A 92 -18.09 -4.34 -15.70
N ILE A 93 -17.25 -3.37 -16.06
CA ILE A 93 -15.80 -3.56 -16.14
C ILE A 93 -15.21 -3.90 -14.77
N ALA A 94 -15.62 -3.22 -13.70
CA ALA A 94 -15.17 -3.49 -12.34
C ALA A 94 -15.50 -4.92 -11.90
N LYS A 95 -16.70 -5.42 -12.20
CA LYS A 95 -17.09 -6.82 -11.95
C LYS A 95 -16.19 -7.79 -12.71
N ARG A 96 -15.94 -7.52 -14.00
CA ARG A 96 -15.05 -8.33 -14.83
C ARG A 96 -13.62 -8.36 -14.26
N LEU A 97 -13.06 -7.21 -13.90
CA LEU A 97 -11.69 -7.14 -13.35
C LEU A 97 -11.58 -7.87 -12.01
N ARG A 98 -12.57 -7.73 -11.13
CA ARG A 98 -12.65 -8.54 -9.91
C ARG A 98 -12.63 -10.04 -10.21
N ASP A 99 -13.42 -10.48 -11.18
CA ASP A 99 -13.52 -11.90 -11.53
C ASP A 99 -12.23 -12.40 -12.20
N ASP A 100 -11.54 -11.56 -12.99
CA ASP A 100 -10.20 -11.83 -13.52
C ASP A 100 -9.18 -11.98 -12.36
N HIS A 101 -9.19 -11.09 -11.35
CA HIS A 101 -8.35 -11.21 -10.16
C HIS A 101 -8.63 -12.48 -9.35
N LYS A 102 -9.89 -12.92 -9.24
CA LYS A 102 -10.21 -14.23 -8.64
C LYS A 102 -9.55 -15.37 -9.42
N GLY A 103 -9.61 -15.32 -10.75
CA GLY A 103 -8.92 -16.28 -11.61
C GLY A 103 -7.40 -16.27 -11.43
N HIS A 104 -6.79 -15.08 -11.30
CA HIS A 104 -5.36 -14.95 -11.01
C HIS A 104 -4.99 -15.51 -9.64
N ALA A 105 -5.75 -15.17 -8.59
CA ALA A 105 -5.54 -15.69 -7.24
C ALA A 105 -5.62 -17.22 -7.20
N ASP A 106 -6.61 -17.81 -7.88
CA ASP A 106 -6.76 -19.26 -8.00
C ASP A 106 -5.57 -19.90 -8.72
N ALA A 107 -5.12 -19.31 -9.83
CA ALA A 107 -3.97 -19.79 -10.58
C ALA A 107 -2.68 -19.74 -9.75
N ILE A 108 -2.41 -18.63 -9.07
CA ILE A 108 -1.24 -18.47 -8.21
C ILE A 108 -1.29 -19.46 -7.04
N ASN A 109 -2.44 -19.60 -6.37
CA ASN A 109 -2.59 -20.57 -5.28
C ASN A 109 -2.44 -22.02 -5.76
N GLY A 110 -2.83 -22.31 -7.01
CA GLY A 110 -2.51 -23.58 -7.67
C GLY A 110 -1.01 -23.82 -7.81
N LEU A 111 -0.24 -22.80 -8.22
CA LEU A 111 1.22 -22.87 -8.29
C LEU A 111 1.86 -23.07 -6.91
N ILE A 112 1.39 -22.33 -5.91
CA ILE A 112 1.86 -22.47 -4.52
C ILE A 112 1.66 -23.91 -4.03
N THR A 113 0.47 -24.47 -4.24
CA THR A 113 0.15 -25.85 -3.86
C THR A 113 1.04 -26.85 -4.59
N LYS A 114 1.30 -26.64 -5.89
CA LYS A 114 2.19 -27.50 -6.71
C LYS A 114 3.62 -27.53 -6.17
N LEU A 115 4.08 -26.43 -5.59
CA LEU A 115 5.40 -26.32 -4.95
C LEU A 115 5.42 -26.86 -3.50
N GLY A 116 4.29 -27.35 -2.99
CA GLY A 116 4.17 -27.86 -1.62
C GLY A 116 3.96 -26.77 -0.56
N GLY A 117 3.64 -25.54 -0.98
CA GLY A 117 3.28 -24.45 -0.10
C GLY A 117 1.77 -24.44 0.23
N GLU A 118 1.42 -23.75 1.31
CA GLU A 118 0.02 -23.47 1.65
C GLU A 118 -0.50 -22.30 0.80
N PRO A 119 -1.73 -22.35 0.27
CA PRO A 119 -2.38 -21.18 -0.34
C PRO A 119 -2.40 -19.96 0.58
N PHE A 120 -2.44 -18.76 -0.01
CA PHE A 120 -2.67 -17.51 0.71
C PHE A 120 -3.95 -16.85 0.20
N THR A 121 -4.94 -16.74 1.07
CA THR A 121 -6.31 -16.37 0.71
C THR A 121 -6.82 -15.11 1.42
N CYS A 122 -5.89 -14.24 1.80
CA CYS A 122 -6.15 -13.00 2.51
C CYS A 122 -5.46 -11.82 1.80
N GLY A 123 -6.04 -10.63 1.87
CA GLY A 123 -5.37 -9.40 1.45
C GLY A 123 -4.17 -9.05 2.34
N ASN A 124 -3.17 -8.37 1.80
CA ASN A 124 -2.10 -7.78 2.60
C ASN A 124 -2.65 -6.64 3.49
N PRO A 125 -2.57 -6.76 4.82
CA PRO A 125 -3.16 -5.76 5.72
C PRO A 125 -2.49 -4.39 5.62
N ARG A 126 -1.19 -4.35 5.29
CA ARG A 126 -0.45 -3.09 5.19
C ARG A 126 -0.86 -2.29 3.95
N ILE A 127 -1.11 -2.96 2.83
CA ILE A 127 -1.63 -2.30 1.62
C ILE A 127 -3.04 -1.78 1.88
N ASN A 128 -3.87 -2.55 2.59
CA ASN A 128 -5.19 -2.11 3.01
C ASN A 128 -5.13 -0.85 3.90
N GLU A 129 -4.29 -0.86 4.92
CA GLU A 129 -4.15 0.24 5.88
C GLU A 129 -3.62 1.53 5.23
N VAL A 130 -2.59 1.41 4.39
CA VAL A 130 -1.85 2.58 3.89
C VAL A 130 -2.48 3.18 2.64
N TYR A 131 -3.09 2.37 1.77
CA TYR A 131 -3.53 2.82 0.46
C TYR A 131 -5.03 2.66 0.24
N ILE A 132 -5.58 1.46 0.44
CA ILE A 132 -6.97 1.17 0.04
C ILE A 132 -7.97 1.83 0.99
N SER A 133 -7.82 1.65 2.31
CA SER A 133 -8.78 2.19 3.28
C SER A 133 -8.84 3.72 3.24
N PRO A 134 -7.70 4.45 3.17
CA PRO A 134 -7.72 5.90 3.01
C PRO A 134 -8.35 6.36 1.69
N ALA A 135 -8.09 5.65 0.58
CA ALA A 135 -8.71 5.97 -0.71
C ALA A 135 -10.23 5.78 -0.66
N LEU A 136 -10.71 4.67 -0.09
CA LEU A 136 -12.15 4.42 0.09
C LEU A 136 -12.78 5.48 0.99
N ALA A 137 -12.12 5.89 2.07
CA ALA A 137 -12.63 6.94 2.95
C ALA A 137 -12.83 8.27 2.19
N LEU A 138 -11.88 8.67 1.34
CA LEU A 138 -11.99 9.86 0.48
C LEU A 138 -13.10 9.71 -0.58
N ILE A 139 -13.25 8.51 -1.15
CA ILE A 139 -14.31 8.23 -2.12
C ILE A 139 -15.70 8.36 -1.48
N THR A 140 -15.85 7.91 -0.23
CA THR A 140 -17.12 7.90 0.50
C THR A 140 -17.39 9.17 1.31
N ASP A 141 -16.48 10.14 1.29
CA ASP A 141 -16.66 11.42 1.98
C ASP A 141 -17.87 12.17 1.39
N GLU A 142 -18.70 12.76 2.25
CA GLU A 142 -19.90 13.50 1.83
C GLU A 142 -19.56 14.72 0.94
N ALA A 143 -18.35 15.26 1.06
CA ALA A 143 -17.87 16.36 0.24
C ALA A 143 -17.35 15.90 -1.14
N ASN A 144 -17.28 14.60 -1.42
CA ASN A 144 -16.85 14.10 -2.72
C ASN A 144 -17.95 14.30 -3.77
N GLU A 145 -17.67 15.15 -4.76
CA GLU A 145 -18.60 15.48 -5.84
C GLU A 145 -18.67 14.40 -6.93
N ASN A 146 -17.68 13.51 -7.05
CA ASN A 146 -17.62 12.50 -8.09
C ASN A 146 -17.06 11.13 -7.64
N PRO A 147 -17.71 10.45 -6.66
CA PRO A 147 -17.32 9.12 -6.22
C PRO A 147 -17.11 8.08 -7.34
N PRO A 148 -17.96 7.96 -8.38
CA PRO A 148 -17.75 6.92 -9.39
C PRO A 148 -16.50 7.14 -10.25
N LEU A 149 -16.09 8.39 -10.50
CA LEU A 149 -14.83 8.68 -11.18
C LEU A 149 -13.63 8.32 -10.30
N ASP A 150 -13.68 8.66 -9.01
CA ASP A 150 -12.59 8.35 -8.08
C ASP A 150 -12.42 6.85 -7.86
N VAL A 151 -13.51 6.07 -7.90
CA VAL A 151 -13.43 4.61 -7.96
C VAL A 151 -12.66 4.13 -9.20
N VAL A 152 -12.88 4.73 -10.37
CA VAL A 152 -12.14 4.37 -11.59
C VAL A 152 -10.66 4.72 -11.45
N VAL A 153 -10.32 5.84 -10.81
CA VAL A 153 -8.94 6.21 -10.51
C VAL A 153 -8.28 5.21 -9.55
N LEU A 154 -9.00 4.78 -8.51
CA LEU A 154 -8.53 3.75 -7.58
C LEU A 154 -8.31 2.42 -8.30
N ALA A 155 -9.24 2.00 -9.16
CA ALA A 155 -9.10 0.81 -9.99
C ALA A 155 -7.83 0.88 -10.84
N HIS A 156 -7.58 2.01 -11.52
CA HIS A 156 -6.36 2.20 -12.30
C HIS A 156 -5.08 2.10 -11.45
N ALA A 157 -5.08 2.63 -10.22
CA ALA A 157 -3.95 2.50 -9.31
C ALA A 157 -3.70 1.05 -8.89
N LEU A 158 -4.76 0.28 -8.63
CA LEU A 158 -4.67 -1.15 -8.30
C LEU A 158 -4.13 -1.98 -9.46
N GLU A 159 -4.61 -1.76 -10.68
CA GLU A 159 -4.11 -2.47 -11.86
C GLU A 159 -2.61 -2.19 -12.10
N ASN A 160 -2.18 -0.95 -11.88
CA ASN A 160 -0.75 -0.61 -11.96
C ASN A 160 0.08 -1.27 -10.85
N LEU A 161 -0.48 -1.41 -9.64
CA LEU A 161 0.16 -2.13 -8.54
C LEU A 161 0.31 -3.60 -8.91
N ALA A 162 -0.77 -4.26 -9.35
CA ALA A 162 -0.76 -5.66 -9.76
C ALA A 162 0.24 -5.90 -10.90
N ALA A 163 0.21 -5.07 -11.95
CA ALA A 163 1.16 -5.17 -13.06
C ALA A 163 2.62 -5.08 -12.61
N GLN A 164 2.95 -4.13 -11.72
CA GLN A 164 4.29 -4.00 -11.14
C GLN A 164 4.67 -5.19 -10.26
N THR A 165 3.72 -5.74 -9.49
CA THR A 165 3.94 -6.95 -8.71
C THR A 165 4.34 -8.11 -9.62
N TYR A 166 3.60 -8.38 -10.69
CA TYR A 166 3.96 -9.47 -11.61
C TYR A 166 5.30 -9.24 -12.29
N GLN A 167 5.54 -8.02 -12.81
CA GLN A 167 6.82 -7.67 -13.44
C GLN A 167 8.00 -7.79 -12.47
N GLY A 168 7.81 -7.48 -11.19
CA GLY A 168 8.81 -7.67 -10.17
C GLY A 168 9.01 -9.15 -9.82
N VAL A 169 7.93 -9.84 -9.46
CA VAL A 169 7.95 -11.24 -9.00
C VAL A 169 8.56 -12.17 -10.06
N VAL A 170 8.19 -12.03 -11.33
CA VAL A 170 8.70 -12.91 -12.40
C VAL A 170 10.22 -12.85 -12.53
N THR A 171 10.84 -11.72 -12.19
CA THR A 171 12.30 -11.56 -12.24
C THR A 171 13.02 -12.19 -11.04
N MET A 172 12.30 -12.51 -9.98
CA MET A 172 12.83 -13.06 -8.73
C MET A 172 12.62 -14.58 -8.61
N LEU A 173 11.73 -15.17 -9.42
CA LEU A 173 11.46 -16.61 -9.41
C LEU A 173 12.68 -17.42 -9.84
N SER A 174 12.92 -18.53 -9.13
CA SER A 174 14.05 -19.43 -9.36
C SER A 174 13.69 -20.61 -10.27
N ASP A 175 12.46 -21.14 -10.16
CA ASP A 175 11.93 -22.17 -11.06
C ASP A 175 11.47 -21.56 -12.38
N LYS A 176 12.12 -21.95 -13.48
CA LYS A 176 11.86 -21.45 -14.84
C LYS A 176 10.54 -21.94 -15.44
N SER A 177 9.86 -22.88 -14.78
CA SER A 177 8.57 -23.41 -15.20
C SER A 177 7.38 -22.63 -14.63
N LEU A 178 7.65 -21.67 -13.74
CA LEU A 178 6.71 -20.68 -13.23
C LEU A 178 6.71 -19.42 -14.12
#